data_AF-A0A7X9PJ78-F1
#
_entry.id   AF-A0A7X9PJ78-F1
#
_cell.length_a   1.000
_cell.length_b   1.000
_cell.length_c   1.000
_cell.angle_alpha   90.00
_cell.angle_beta   90.00
_cell.angle_gamma   90.00
#
_symmetry.space_group_name_H-M   'P 1'
#
loop_
_entity.id
_entity.type
_entity.pdbx_description
1 polymer ?
#
loop_
_entity_poly.entity_id
_entity_poly.type
_entity_poly.pdbx_seq_one_letter_code
_entity_poly.pdbx_strand_id
1 'polypeptide(L)'
;TSQLNNILSYKIREDIIEIRNISIQKQNPQAKMRERKNEMLGEIYKILTYHLGTPPKEFVWRYKTKDDKISELKTYTPKSFLKDIVPDFDTKQYVQIMNDPSRPYFKTYEIEYDRNTIEGMNWVYLNLPIEEVKKIALKSIKANEVMYFSCDVGKQLNMDKGLLSTLNYDYSSLYGISFNMDKKSRIQTFESGSSHGMALVGVDTDNNDKPLKWLVENSWGASSGFNGYLVITDDWFNEYMFRLAVKKEFLDTKTLDLFKLSPIKLPPWDPMFQQDE
;
A
#
# COMPACT_ATOMS: atom_id res chain seq x y z
N THR A 1 15.80 -0.47 -6.58
CA THR A 1 16.42 -1.62 -5.89
C THR A 1 16.54 -2.89 -6.76
N SER A 2 16.34 -2.81 -8.08
CA SER A 2 16.26 -3.99 -8.99
C SER A 2 17.39 -5.02 -8.83
N GLN A 3 18.66 -4.58 -8.81
CA GLN A 3 19.80 -5.51 -8.68
C GLN A 3 19.79 -6.31 -7.37
N LEU A 4 19.55 -5.64 -6.23
CA LEU A 4 19.40 -6.31 -4.93
C LEU A 4 18.28 -7.36 -4.98
N ASN A 5 17.12 -6.98 -5.53
CA ASN A 5 15.96 -7.87 -5.61
C ASN A 5 16.22 -9.08 -6.51
N ASN A 6 16.97 -8.91 -7.62
CA ASN A 6 17.35 -10.01 -8.50
C ASN A 6 18.26 -11.02 -7.78
N ILE A 7 19.26 -10.54 -7.05
CA ILE A 7 20.18 -11.38 -6.26
C ILE A 7 19.43 -12.10 -5.14
N LEU A 8 18.59 -11.39 -4.39
CA LEU A 8 17.76 -11.99 -3.33
C LEU A 8 16.83 -13.06 -3.91
N SER A 9 16.13 -12.76 -5.00
CA SER A 9 15.20 -13.71 -5.64
C SER A 9 15.92 -14.97 -6.11
N TYR A 10 17.09 -14.82 -6.72
CA TYR A 10 17.92 -15.97 -7.11
C TYR A 10 18.25 -16.83 -5.89
N LYS A 11 18.78 -16.21 -4.83
CA LYS A 11 19.22 -16.95 -3.63
C LYS A 11 18.06 -17.61 -2.90
N ILE A 12 16.94 -16.92 -2.74
CA ILE A 12 15.73 -17.48 -2.11
C ILE A 12 15.19 -18.68 -2.91
N ARG A 13 15.22 -18.63 -4.26
CA ARG A 13 14.80 -19.76 -5.10
C ARG A 13 15.71 -20.97 -4.94
N GLU A 14 17.02 -20.75 -4.87
CA GLU A 14 18.01 -21.80 -4.54
C GLU A 14 17.71 -22.44 -3.18
N ASP A 15 17.53 -21.61 -2.15
CA ASP A 15 17.24 -22.04 -0.78
C ASP A 15 15.93 -22.84 -0.69
N ILE A 16 14.89 -22.45 -1.44
CA ILE A 16 13.62 -23.17 -1.51
C ILE A 16 13.82 -24.57 -2.08
N ILE A 17 14.64 -24.74 -3.14
CA ILE A 17 14.91 -26.05 -3.73
C ILE A 17 15.60 -26.96 -2.70
N GLU A 18 16.59 -26.44 -1.98
CA GLU A 18 17.29 -27.18 -0.94
C GLU A 18 16.34 -27.62 0.19
N ILE A 19 15.52 -26.70 0.70
CA ILE A 19 14.53 -26.99 1.75
C ILE A 19 13.52 -28.04 1.28
N ARG A 20 13.06 -27.99 0.02
CA ARG A 20 12.17 -29.01 -0.56
C ARG A 20 12.85 -30.37 -0.63
N ASN A 21 14.12 -30.44 -1.01
CA ASN A 21 14.89 -31.68 -1.03
C ASN A 21 15.07 -32.28 0.37
N ILE A 22 15.26 -31.45 1.40
CA ILE A 22 15.30 -31.93 2.79
C ILE A 22 13.92 -32.45 3.21
N SER A 23 12.83 -31.78 2.82
CA SER A 23 11.47 -32.12 3.26
C SER A 23 11.01 -33.54 2.89
N ILE A 24 11.55 -34.12 1.81
CA ILE A 24 11.21 -35.47 1.34
C ILE A 24 12.09 -36.57 1.94
N GLN A 25 13.06 -36.23 2.78
CA GLN A 25 13.95 -37.20 3.43
C GLN A 25 13.26 -37.89 4.61
N LYS A 26 13.52 -39.20 4.79
CA LYS A 26 12.84 -40.03 5.80
C LYS A 26 13.23 -39.74 7.26
N GLN A 27 14.35 -39.05 7.51
CA GLN A 27 14.89 -38.86 8.87
C GLN A 27 14.83 -37.41 9.33
N ASN A 28 13.88 -37.14 10.24
CA ASN A 28 13.69 -35.87 10.93
C ASN A 28 13.82 -34.62 10.03
N PRO A 29 13.06 -34.55 8.92
CA PRO A 29 13.20 -33.47 7.94
C PRO A 29 12.91 -32.09 8.54
N GLN A 30 11.98 -32.00 9.50
CA GLN A 30 11.58 -30.72 10.08
C GLN A 30 12.70 -30.03 10.89
N ALA A 31 13.41 -30.77 11.73
CA ALA A 31 14.50 -30.19 12.52
C ALA A 31 15.62 -29.68 11.61
N LYS A 32 16.01 -30.50 10.62
CA LYS A 32 17.03 -30.14 9.61
C LYS A 32 16.61 -28.92 8.79
N MET A 33 15.35 -28.86 8.34
CA MET A 33 14.84 -27.69 7.61
C MET A 33 14.91 -26.41 8.46
N ARG A 34 14.60 -26.49 9.77
CA ARG A 34 14.64 -25.31 10.65
C ARG A 34 16.07 -24.82 10.89
N GLU A 35 17.00 -25.73 11.12
CA GLU A 35 18.42 -25.43 11.25
C GLU A 35 18.94 -24.76 9.97
N ARG A 36 18.72 -25.39 8.82
CA ARG A 36 19.17 -24.86 7.53
C ARG A 36 18.53 -23.51 7.17
N LYS A 37 17.24 -23.33 7.49
CA LYS A 37 16.57 -22.03 7.34
C LYS A 37 17.27 -20.91 8.12
N ASN A 38 17.77 -21.17 9.33
CA ASN A 38 18.45 -20.13 10.12
C ASN A 38 19.77 -19.70 9.48
N GLU A 39 20.53 -20.64 8.90
CA GLU A 39 21.74 -20.33 8.15
C GLU A 39 21.43 -19.49 6.90
N MET A 40 20.43 -19.93 6.11
CA MET A 40 19.93 -19.20 4.93
C MET A 40 19.51 -17.77 5.28
N LEU A 41 18.80 -17.57 6.40
CA LEU A 41 18.44 -16.23 6.86
C LEU A 41 19.67 -15.37 7.22
N GLY A 42 20.75 -15.98 7.72
CA GLY A 42 22.03 -15.29 7.92
C GLY A 42 22.68 -14.84 6.60
N GLU A 43 22.59 -15.67 5.56
CA GLU A 43 23.06 -15.34 4.20
C GLU A 43 22.22 -14.18 3.59
N ILE A 44 20.89 -14.24 3.72
CA ILE A 44 19.99 -13.17 3.29
C ILE A 44 20.29 -11.85 4.02
N TYR A 45 20.50 -11.91 5.35
CA TYR A 45 20.88 -10.73 6.14
C TYR A 45 22.20 -10.12 5.66
N LYS A 46 23.19 -10.96 5.31
CA LYS A 46 24.46 -10.50 4.75
C LYS A 46 24.28 -9.78 3.41
N ILE A 47 23.45 -10.32 2.51
CA ILE A 47 23.13 -9.67 1.23
C ILE A 47 22.49 -8.30 1.47
N LEU A 48 21.47 -8.23 2.35
CA LEU A 48 20.79 -6.98 2.67
C LEU A 48 21.74 -5.93 3.26
N THR A 49 22.58 -6.31 4.21
CA THR A 49 23.50 -5.36 4.88
C THR A 49 24.62 -4.86 3.97
N TYR A 50 25.05 -5.65 2.98
CA TYR A 50 25.99 -5.17 1.96
C TYR A 50 25.39 -4.14 0.99
N HIS A 51 24.09 -4.19 0.75
CA HIS A 51 23.43 -3.23 -0.15
C HIS A 51 22.87 -2.01 0.58
N LEU A 52 22.35 -2.20 1.80
CA LEU A 52 21.56 -1.18 2.53
C LEU A 52 22.26 -0.65 3.79
N GLY A 53 23.38 -1.26 4.18
CA GLY A 53 24.03 -1.01 5.47
C GLY A 53 23.39 -1.80 6.61
N THR A 54 24.03 -1.75 7.78
CA THR A 54 23.51 -2.39 8.99
C THR A 54 22.56 -1.42 9.72
N PRO A 55 21.31 -1.82 10.02
CA PRO A 55 20.39 -0.97 10.77
C PRO A 55 20.99 -0.57 12.13
N PRO A 56 21.00 0.73 12.49
CA PRO A 56 21.59 1.18 13.74
C PRO A 56 20.75 0.68 14.93
N LYS A 57 21.44 0.14 15.95
CA LYS A 57 20.80 -0.20 17.24
C LYS A 57 20.47 1.08 18.03
N GLU A 58 21.39 2.04 17.95
CA GLU A 58 21.29 3.35 18.57
C GLU A 58 21.81 4.43 17.61
N PHE A 59 21.29 5.64 17.76
CA PHE A 59 21.76 6.82 17.06
C PHE A 59 21.57 8.06 17.91
N VAL A 60 22.32 9.10 17.62
CA VAL A 60 22.22 10.40 18.30
C VAL A 60 21.58 11.39 17.35
N TRP A 61 20.53 12.08 17.80
CA TRP A 61 19.79 13.03 16.99
C TRP A 61 19.43 14.31 17.74
N ARG A 62 19.46 15.42 17.00
CA ARG A 62 18.89 16.71 17.35
C ARG A 62 18.40 17.39 16.08
N TYR A 63 17.51 18.34 16.22
CA TYR A 63 16.94 19.09 15.10
C TYR A 63 16.87 20.58 15.43
N LYS A 64 16.69 21.37 14.39
CA LYS A 64 16.46 22.82 14.49
C LYS A 64 14.97 23.08 14.27
N THR A 65 14.36 23.80 15.18
CA THR A 65 12.94 24.20 15.09
C THR A 65 12.75 25.34 14.08
N LYS A 66 11.49 25.64 13.74
CA LYS A 66 11.14 26.79 12.89
C LYS A 66 11.56 28.14 13.51
N ASP A 67 11.66 28.22 14.83
CA ASP A 67 12.11 29.40 15.59
C ASP A 67 13.65 29.45 15.77
N ASP A 68 14.38 28.71 14.94
CA ASP A 68 15.84 28.56 14.97
C ASP A 68 16.44 27.96 16.26
N LYS A 69 15.62 27.49 17.21
CA LYS A 69 16.10 26.82 18.43
C LYS A 69 16.58 25.40 18.12
N ILE A 70 17.75 25.05 18.63
CA ILE A 70 18.34 23.71 18.49
C ILE A 70 17.84 22.84 19.66
N SER A 71 17.30 21.66 19.35
CA SER A 71 16.88 20.70 20.37
C SER A 71 18.08 20.13 21.12
N GLU A 72 17.84 19.59 22.31
CA GLU A 72 18.84 18.79 23.01
C GLU A 72 19.30 17.62 22.14
N LEU A 73 20.59 17.30 22.27
CA LEU A 73 21.18 16.13 21.63
C LEU A 73 20.84 14.90 22.47
N LYS A 74 20.08 13.97 21.89
CA LYS A 74 19.58 12.77 22.59
C LYS A 74 19.99 11.51 21.85
N THR A 75 20.28 10.46 22.62
CA THR A 75 20.52 9.11 22.10
C THR A 75 19.21 8.33 22.07
N TYR A 76 18.92 7.70 20.93
CA TYR A 76 17.71 6.91 20.71
C TYR A 76 18.04 5.51 20.22
N THR A 77 17.17 4.56 20.57
CA THR A 77 16.90 3.40 19.72
C THR A 77 15.79 3.77 18.73
N PRO A 78 15.64 3.09 17.58
CA PRO A 78 14.53 3.35 16.67
C PRO A 78 13.14 3.28 17.34
N LYS A 79 12.97 2.40 18.34
CA LYS A 79 11.71 2.27 19.09
C LYS A 79 11.47 3.45 20.05
N SER A 80 12.50 3.88 20.77
CA SER A 80 12.37 5.04 21.67
C SER A 80 12.17 6.34 20.89
N PHE A 81 12.79 6.45 19.72
CA PHE A 81 12.57 7.56 18.80
C PHE A 81 11.11 7.66 18.34
N LEU A 82 10.53 6.56 17.85
CA LEU A 82 9.12 6.54 17.43
C LEU A 82 8.19 6.99 18.56
N LYS A 83 8.42 6.50 19.78
CA LYS A 83 7.60 6.86 20.95
C LYS A 83 7.73 8.33 21.35
N ASP A 84 8.91 8.94 21.18
CA ASP A 84 9.13 10.36 21.52
C ASP A 84 8.58 11.31 20.45
N ILE A 85 8.72 10.95 19.17
CA ILE A 85 8.34 11.82 18.04
C ILE A 85 6.86 11.68 17.66
N VAL A 86 6.29 10.48 17.81
CA VAL A 86 4.89 10.20 17.49
C VAL A 86 4.29 9.35 18.62
N PRO A 87 4.05 9.94 19.82
CA PRO A 87 3.61 9.19 21.00
C PRO A 87 2.28 8.47 20.82
N ASP A 88 1.41 9.01 19.96
CA ASP A 88 0.08 8.47 19.67
C ASP A 88 0.06 7.51 18.47
N PHE A 89 1.23 7.08 17.99
CA PHE A 89 1.32 6.13 16.89
C PHE A 89 0.86 4.73 17.34
N ASP A 90 -0.37 4.39 17.00
CA ASP A 90 -0.90 3.03 17.10
C ASP A 90 -1.40 2.56 15.73
N THR A 91 -0.82 1.49 15.19
CA THR A 91 -1.27 0.92 13.91
C THR A 91 -2.66 0.28 14.04
N LYS A 92 -3.09 -0.09 15.25
CA LYS A 92 -4.41 -0.72 15.50
C LYS A 92 -5.56 0.24 15.34
N GLN A 93 -5.32 1.55 15.28
CA GLN A 93 -6.37 2.54 15.03
C GLN A 93 -6.78 2.58 13.54
N TYR A 94 -5.97 2.00 12.65
CA TYR A 94 -6.22 1.99 11.21
C TYR A 94 -6.91 0.69 10.77
N VAL A 95 -7.72 0.80 9.72
CA VAL A 95 -8.26 -0.32 8.96
C VAL A 95 -8.09 -0.03 7.48
N GLN A 96 -8.11 -1.10 6.68
CA GLN A 96 -8.03 -0.99 5.24
C GLN A 96 -9.42 -1.17 4.61
N ILE A 97 -9.81 -0.20 3.80
CA ILE A 97 -11.00 -0.28 2.96
C ILE A 97 -10.59 -0.29 1.50
N MET A 98 -11.36 -0.98 0.67
CA MET A 98 -11.10 -1.08 -0.75
C MET A 98 -12.38 -0.92 -1.57
N ASN A 99 -12.23 -0.51 -2.83
CA ASN A 99 -13.27 -0.63 -3.82
C ASN A 99 -12.87 -1.66 -4.88
N ASP A 100 -13.49 -2.83 -4.77
CA ASP A 100 -13.29 -3.95 -5.66
C ASP A 100 -14.65 -4.44 -6.20
N PRO A 101 -15.07 -3.97 -7.39
CA PRO A 101 -16.32 -4.40 -8.01
C PRO A 101 -16.31 -5.84 -8.52
N SER A 102 -15.18 -6.55 -8.48
CA SER A 102 -15.15 -7.97 -8.87
C SER A 102 -15.75 -8.91 -7.82
N ARG A 103 -16.01 -8.39 -6.61
CA ARG A 103 -16.49 -9.14 -5.45
C ARG A 103 -17.68 -8.45 -4.77
N PRO A 104 -18.50 -9.20 -4.00
CA PRO A 104 -19.55 -8.60 -3.18
C PRO A 104 -19.04 -7.51 -2.23
N TYR A 105 -19.79 -6.42 -2.14
CA TYR A 105 -19.52 -5.35 -1.18
C TYR A 105 -19.98 -5.71 0.24
N PHE A 106 -19.52 -4.92 1.21
CA PHE A 106 -19.79 -5.08 2.64
C PHE A 106 -19.35 -6.45 3.18
N LYS A 107 -18.23 -6.93 2.64
CA LYS A 107 -17.57 -8.17 3.05
C LYS A 107 -16.10 -7.89 3.33
N THR A 108 -15.59 -8.55 4.36
CA THR A 108 -14.18 -8.51 4.73
C THR A 108 -13.47 -9.66 4.02
N TYR A 109 -12.32 -9.38 3.45
CA TYR A 109 -11.49 -10.31 2.72
C TYR A 109 -10.09 -10.37 3.33
N GLU A 110 -9.44 -11.52 3.19
CA GLU A 110 -8.05 -11.72 3.61
C GLU A 110 -7.30 -12.50 2.54
N ILE A 111 -6.11 -12.03 2.17
CA ILE A 111 -5.27 -12.68 1.17
C ILE A 111 -4.33 -13.67 1.86
N GLU A 112 -4.37 -14.92 1.45
CA GLU A 112 -3.50 -15.95 2.03
C GLU A 112 -2.02 -15.65 1.74
N TYR A 113 -1.18 -15.85 2.75
CA TYR A 113 0.27 -15.65 2.72
C TYR A 113 0.76 -14.21 2.48
N ASP A 114 -0.14 -13.24 2.35
CA ASP A 114 0.22 -11.84 2.15
C ASP A 114 0.57 -11.16 3.48
N ARG A 115 1.76 -11.48 3.99
CA ARG A 115 2.36 -10.91 5.21
C ARG A 115 3.88 -10.83 5.07
N ASN A 116 4.46 -9.81 5.70
CA ASN A 116 5.92 -9.57 5.70
C ASN A 116 6.64 -10.14 6.93
N THR A 117 5.92 -10.60 7.95
CA THR A 117 6.47 -11.22 9.16
C THR A 117 5.68 -12.47 9.54
N ILE A 118 6.33 -13.47 10.14
CA ILE A 118 5.67 -14.74 10.50
C ILE A 118 4.57 -14.52 11.55
N GLU A 119 4.84 -13.67 12.53
CA GLU A 119 3.90 -13.27 13.59
C GLU A 119 2.93 -12.15 13.15
N GLY A 120 3.09 -11.66 11.92
CA GLY A 120 2.29 -10.59 11.36
C GLY A 120 0.89 -11.04 10.97
N MET A 121 0.04 -10.07 10.69
CA MET A 121 -1.27 -10.33 10.12
C MET A 121 -1.15 -10.41 8.61
N ASN A 122 -1.94 -11.29 8.00
CA ASN A 122 -2.18 -11.19 6.57
C ASN A 122 -2.90 -9.87 6.29
N TRP A 123 -2.80 -9.42 5.05
CA TRP A 123 -3.61 -8.32 4.58
C TRP A 123 -5.10 -8.66 4.69
N VAL A 124 -5.82 -7.86 5.49
CA VAL A 124 -7.28 -7.87 5.62
C VAL A 124 -7.87 -6.54 5.16
N TYR A 125 -8.92 -6.57 4.34
CA TYR A 125 -9.63 -5.36 3.91
C TYR A 125 -11.14 -5.52 3.89
N LEU A 126 -11.87 -4.42 4.08
CA LEU A 126 -13.31 -4.35 3.88
C LEU A 126 -13.61 -3.80 2.48
N ASN A 127 -14.34 -4.57 1.67
CA ASN A 127 -14.75 -4.13 0.34
C ASN A 127 -16.02 -3.27 0.43
N LEU A 128 -15.98 -2.06 -0.13
CA LEU A 128 -17.07 -1.09 -0.09
C LEU A 128 -17.38 -0.52 -1.49
N PRO A 129 -18.65 -0.12 -1.74
CA PRO A 129 -18.97 0.68 -2.92
C PRO A 129 -18.19 2.00 -2.90
N ILE A 130 -17.87 2.51 -4.08
CA ILE A 130 -17.02 3.70 -4.22
C ILE A 130 -17.57 4.93 -3.49
N GLU A 131 -18.89 5.09 -3.46
CA GLU A 131 -19.56 6.20 -2.76
C GLU A 131 -19.28 6.19 -1.24
N GLU A 132 -19.29 5.01 -0.60
CA GLU A 132 -18.94 4.90 0.82
C GLU A 132 -17.45 5.18 1.05
N VAL A 133 -16.58 4.72 0.14
CA VAL A 133 -15.14 5.00 0.21
C VAL A 133 -14.87 6.51 0.13
N LYS A 134 -15.50 7.21 -0.82
CA LYS A 134 -15.39 8.67 -0.97
C LYS A 134 -15.92 9.42 0.24
N LYS A 135 -17.05 8.98 0.80
CA LYS A 135 -17.64 9.59 2.01
C LYS A 135 -16.70 9.47 3.21
N ILE A 136 -16.08 8.30 3.40
CA ILE A 136 -15.08 8.09 4.45
C ILE A 136 -13.85 8.96 4.20
N ALA A 137 -13.37 9.01 2.95
CA ALA A 137 -12.22 9.81 2.57
C ALA A 137 -12.46 11.31 2.84
N LEU A 138 -13.59 11.84 2.38
CA LEU A 138 -14.01 13.22 2.59
C LEU A 138 -14.07 13.56 4.08
N LYS A 139 -14.65 12.68 4.90
CA LYS A 139 -14.73 12.87 6.35
C LYS A 139 -13.35 12.96 7.00
N SER A 140 -12.40 12.11 6.60
CA SER A 140 -11.02 12.14 7.12
C SER A 140 -10.28 13.42 6.71
N ILE A 141 -10.35 13.80 5.43
CA ILE A 141 -9.67 15.02 4.94
C ILE A 141 -10.25 16.27 5.59
N LYS A 142 -11.58 16.35 5.78
CA LYS A 142 -12.22 17.45 6.52
C LYS A 142 -11.83 17.50 7.99
N ALA A 143 -11.47 16.37 8.58
CA ALA A 143 -10.92 16.28 9.92
C ALA A 143 -9.40 16.55 9.98
N ASN A 144 -8.80 17.00 8.87
CA ASN A 144 -7.37 17.26 8.74
C ASN A 144 -6.50 16.01 8.94
N GLU A 145 -7.02 14.83 8.61
CA GLU A 145 -6.30 13.57 8.65
C GLU A 145 -6.01 13.07 7.22
N VAL A 146 -4.72 13.07 6.88
CA VAL A 146 -4.15 12.49 5.65
C VAL A 146 -4.26 10.97 5.69
N MET A 147 -4.49 10.34 4.55
CA MET A 147 -4.63 8.87 4.47
C MET A 147 -3.70 8.28 3.43
N TYR A 148 -3.26 7.04 3.67
CA TYR A 148 -2.68 6.22 2.60
C TYR A 148 -3.75 5.97 1.54
N PHE A 149 -3.38 6.15 0.28
CA PHE A 149 -4.20 5.93 -0.90
C PHE A 149 -3.45 5.09 -1.90
N SER A 150 -4.12 4.11 -2.51
CA SER A 150 -3.53 3.35 -3.60
C SER A 150 -4.45 3.24 -4.79
N CYS A 151 -3.84 3.29 -5.97
CA CYS A 151 -4.50 3.33 -7.25
C CYS A 151 -3.65 2.65 -8.34
N ASP A 152 -4.19 2.60 -9.57
CA ASP A 152 -3.42 2.32 -10.77
C ASP A 152 -2.88 3.62 -11.39
N VAL A 153 -1.78 4.12 -10.84
CA VAL A 153 -1.29 5.49 -11.14
C VAL A 153 -0.90 5.70 -12.60
N GLY A 154 -0.56 4.63 -13.33
CA GLY A 154 -0.14 4.71 -14.72
C GLY A 154 -1.28 4.99 -15.70
N LYS A 155 -2.52 4.70 -15.33
CA LYS A 155 -3.66 4.86 -16.24
C LYS A 155 -4.04 6.32 -16.36
N GLN A 156 -4.11 6.80 -17.60
CA GLN A 156 -4.59 8.15 -17.91
C GLN A 156 -3.86 9.25 -17.10
N LEU A 157 -2.55 9.08 -16.86
CA LEU A 157 -1.69 10.05 -16.19
C LEU A 157 -1.03 10.99 -17.20
N ASN A 158 -1.18 12.28 -16.97
CA ASN A 158 -0.32 13.29 -17.59
C ASN A 158 0.75 13.69 -16.57
N MET A 159 1.98 13.19 -16.75
CA MET A 159 3.07 13.37 -15.79
C MET A 159 3.55 14.83 -15.71
N ASP A 160 3.60 15.53 -16.84
CA ASP A 160 4.07 16.92 -16.90
C ASP A 160 3.18 17.88 -16.12
N LYS A 161 1.86 17.64 -16.16
CA LYS A 161 0.87 18.44 -15.42
C LYS A 161 0.56 17.90 -14.02
N GLY A 162 0.98 16.67 -13.72
CA GLY A 162 0.57 15.96 -12.52
C GLY A 162 -0.95 15.74 -12.45
N LEU A 163 -1.60 15.48 -13.58
CA LEU A 163 -3.06 15.36 -13.67
C LEU A 163 -3.47 13.94 -14.04
N LEU A 164 -4.41 13.36 -13.31
CA LEU A 164 -5.03 12.08 -13.60
C LEU A 164 -6.51 12.28 -13.88
N SER A 165 -6.88 12.06 -15.13
CA SER A 165 -8.25 12.23 -15.64
C SER A 165 -8.54 11.19 -16.69
N THR A 166 -9.71 10.56 -16.63
CA THR A 166 -10.18 9.60 -17.65
C THR A 166 -10.23 10.17 -19.07
N LEU A 167 -10.12 11.50 -19.20
CA LEU A 167 -10.15 12.26 -20.45
C LEU A 167 -8.78 12.76 -20.91
N ASN A 168 -7.68 12.37 -20.26
CA ASN A 168 -6.34 12.83 -20.63
C ASN A 168 -5.92 12.34 -22.03
N TYR A 169 -6.30 11.11 -22.41
CA TYR A 169 -5.96 10.52 -23.70
C TYR A 169 -7.18 9.85 -24.34
N ASP A 170 -7.67 10.42 -25.43
CA ASP A 170 -8.79 9.91 -26.22
C ASP A 170 -8.31 8.93 -27.31
N TYR A 171 -7.92 7.72 -26.87
CA TYR A 171 -7.52 6.64 -27.77
C TYR A 171 -8.67 6.18 -28.67
N SER A 172 -9.92 6.31 -28.20
CA SER A 172 -11.07 5.84 -28.97
C SER A 172 -11.24 6.63 -30.26
N SER A 173 -11.17 7.96 -30.18
CA SER A 173 -11.22 8.82 -31.35
C SER A 173 -9.99 8.66 -32.24
N LEU A 174 -8.80 8.49 -31.67
CA LEU A 174 -7.56 8.31 -32.43
C LEU A 174 -7.57 7.05 -33.29
N TYR A 175 -8.00 5.92 -32.73
CA TYR A 175 -8.02 4.64 -33.44
C TYR A 175 -9.33 4.34 -34.18
N GLY A 176 -10.40 5.06 -33.86
CA GLY A 176 -11.75 4.73 -34.33
C GLY A 176 -12.28 3.42 -33.73
N ILE A 177 -11.83 3.05 -32.53
CA ILE A 177 -12.14 1.78 -31.85
C ILE A 177 -12.53 2.08 -30.40
N SER A 178 -13.61 1.49 -29.89
CA SER A 178 -14.05 1.72 -28.50
C SER A 178 -13.31 0.85 -27.48
N PHE A 179 -12.95 1.44 -26.34
CA PHE A 179 -12.32 0.77 -25.20
C PHE A 179 -13.24 0.85 -23.96
N ASN A 180 -14.18 -0.09 -23.81
CA ASN A 180 -15.29 0.02 -22.86
C ASN A 180 -15.21 -0.97 -21.68
N MET A 181 -14.02 -1.47 -21.35
CA MET A 181 -13.87 -2.42 -20.25
C MET A 181 -14.17 -1.74 -18.92
N ASP A 182 -15.13 -2.25 -18.16
CA ASP A 182 -15.45 -1.74 -16.82
C ASP A 182 -14.36 -2.12 -15.80
N LYS A 183 -14.36 -1.46 -14.64
CA LYS A 183 -13.36 -1.69 -13.58
C LYS A 183 -13.28 -3.15 -13.14
N LYS A 184 -14.44 -3.83 -13.04
CA LYS A 184 -14.50 -5.25 -12.70
C LYS A 184 -13.74 -6.10 -13.71
N SER A 185 -14.03 -5.91 -15.00
CA SER A 185 -13.39 -6.67 -16.07
C SER A 185 -11.91 -6.37 -16.11
N ARG A 186 -11.49 -5.10 -15.94
CA ARG A 186 -10.06 -4.73 -15.89
C ARG A 186 -9.30 -5.44 -14.77
N ILE A 187 -9.91 -5.58 -13.59
CA ILE A 187 -9.34 -6.37 -12.48
C ILE A 187 -9.23 -7.84 -12.90
N GLN A 188 -10.32 -8.42 -13.39
CA GLN A 188 -10.38 -9.86 -13.70
C GLN A 188 -9.46 -10.28 -14.84
N THR A 189 -9.13 -9.37 -15.76
CA THR A 189 -8.21 -9.61 -16.87
C THR A 189 -6.78 -9.13 -16.59
N PHE A 190 -6.47 -8.69 -15.37
CA PHE A 190 -5.16 -8.14 -14.99
C PHE A 190 -4.75 -6.88 -15.78
N GLU A 191 -5.71 -6.15 -16.35
CA GLU A 191 -5.45 -4.90 -17.08
C GLU A 191 -5.28 -3.71 -16.12
N SER A 192 -5.89 -3.78 -14.94
CA SER A 192 -5.77 -2.75 -13.91
C SER A 192 -5.78 -3.36 -12.52
N GLY A 193 -4.93 -2.84 -11.66
CA GLY A 193 -4.75 -3.29 -10.28
C GLY A 193 -4.07 -2.23 -9.44
N SER A 194 -3.94 -2.49 -8.14
CA SER A 194 -3.44 -1.49 -7.21
C SER A 194 -1.91 -1.38 -7.21
N SER A 195 -1.36 -0.67 -8.20
CA SER A 195 0.08 -0.65 -8.51
C SER A 195 0.92 0.36 -7.72
N HIS A 196 0.32 1.40 -7.13
CA HIS A 196 1.12 2.45 -6.46
C HIS A 196 0.44 3.02 -5.21
N GLY A 197 1.24 3.31 -4.18
CA GLY A 197 0.79 3.92 -2.92
C GLY A 197 1.23 5.39 -2.81
N MET A 198 0.31 6.26 -2.40
CA MET A 198 0.48 7.71 -2.23
C MET A 198 -0.24 8.18 -0.97
N ALA A 199 -0.14 9.47 -0.66
CA ALA A 199 -0.90 10.09 0.43
C ALA A 199 -2.04 10.94 -0.14
N LEU A 200 -3.29 10.67 0.24
CA LEU A 200 -4.42 11.53 -0.05
C LEU A 200 -4.46 12.66 0.98
N VAL A 201 -4.29 13.90 0.50
CA VAL A 201 -4.03 15.08 1.34
C VAL A 201 -5.07 16.19 1.17
N GLY A 202 -5.91 16.13 0.13
CA GLY A 202 -6.88 17.18 -0.12
C GLY A 202 -8.02 16.74 -1.01
N VAL A 203 -9.11 17.52 -0.97
CA VAL A 203 -10.30 17.36 -1.79
C VAL A 203 -10.87 18.74 -2.10
N ASP A 204 -11.32 18.91 -3.34
CA ASP A 204 -12.11 20.05 -3.79
C ASP A 204 -13.55 19.58 -4.01
N THR A 205 -14.50 20.32 -3.48
CA THR A 205 -15.92 19.96 -3.50
C THR A 205 -16.77 21.07 -4.08
N ASP A 206 -17.95 20.71 -4.58
CA ASP A 206 -18.98 21.70 -4.87
C ASP A 206 -19.63 22.24 -3.56
N ASN A 207 -20.65 23.10 -3.72
CA ASN A 207 -21.39 23.70 -2.60
C ASN A 207 -22.18 22.69 -1.75
N ASN A 208 -22.32 21.44 -2.19
CA ASN A 208 -23.04 20.36 -1.51
C ASN A 208 -22.10 19.28 -0.98
N ASP A 209 -20.80 19.58 -0.84
CA ASP A 209 -19.77 18.63 -0.42
C ASP A 209 -19.56 17.44 -1.36
N LYS A 210 -20.01 17.54 -2.62
CA LYS A 210 -19.71 16.51 -3.62
C LYS A 210 -18.27 16.67 -4.10
N PRO A 211 -17.40 15.65 -3.98
CA PRO A 211 -16.04 15.72 -4.49
C PRO A 211 -15.99 15.92 -6.01
N LEU A 212 -15.13 16.84 -6.45
CA LEU A 212 -14.88 17.14 -7.86
C LEU A 212 -13.48 16.69 -8.28
N LYS A 213 -12.50 16.92 -7.40
CA LYS A 213 -11.11 16.49 -7.57
C LYS A 213 -10.45 16.25 -6.22
N TRP A 214 -9.42 15.45 -6.24
CA TRP A 214 -8.65 14.99 -5.10
C TRP A 214 -7.19 15.39 -5.28
N LEU A 215 -6.51 15.73 -4.19
CA LEU A 215 -5.09 16.06 -4.20
C LEU A 215 -4.32 14.94 -3.49
N VAL A 216 -3.33 14.38 -4.17
CA VAL A 216 -2.43 13.39 -3.60
C VAL A 216 -0.99 13.90 -3.58
N GLU A 217 -0.29 13.65 -2.49
CA GLU A 217 1.17 13.82 -2.40
C GLU A 217 1.84 12.51 -2.83
N ASN A 218 2.80 12.62 -3.74
CA ASN A 218 3.54 11.47 -4.27
C ASN A 218 5.01 11.49 -3.85
N SER A 219 5.69 10.36 -4.01
CA SER A 219 7.07 10.13 -3.59
C SER A 219 8.11 10.28 -4.71
N TRP A 220 7.73 10.85 -5.87
CA TRP A 220 8.61 11.05 -7.03
C TRP A 220 9.45 12.34 -6.98
N GLY A 221 9.42 13.04 -5.84
CA GLY A 221 10.18 14.26 -5.61
C GLY A 221 9.46 15.52 -6.09
N ALA A 222 9.94 16.67 -5.60
CA ALA A 222 9.29 17.97 -5.79
C ALA A 222 9.31 18.48 -7.25
N SER A 223 10.15 17.92 -8.12
CA SER A 223 10.17 18.29 -9.54
C SER A 223 9.13 17.55 -10.40
N SER A 224 8.39 16.60 -9.83
CA SER A 224 7.39 15.81 -10.54
C SER A 224 5.98 16.40 -10.39
N GLY A 225 5.15 16.28 -11.43
CA GLY A 225 3.77 16.76 -11.40
C GLY A 225 3.67 18.24 -11.03
N PHE A 226 2.79 18.55 -10.07
CA PHE A 226 2.70 19.89 -9.50
C PHE A 226 3.42 19.95 -8.15
N ASN A 227 4.73 20.24 -8.17
CA ASN A 227 5.57 20.33 -6.97
C ASN A 227 5.57 19.06 -6.09
N GLY A 228 5.52 17.88 -6.70
CA GLY A 228 5.41 16.58 -6.02
C GLY A 228 3.97 16.10 -5.79
N TYR A 229 2.98 16.92 -6.12
CA TYR A 229 1.56 16.56 -6.00
C TYR A 229 0.95 16.16 -7.33
N LEU A 230 -0.11 15.36 -7.24
CA LEU A 230 -0.97 15.03 -8.37
C LEU A 230 -2.42 15.42 -8.05
N VAL A 231 -3.13 15.91 -9.06
CA VAL A 231 -4.56 16.20 -9.03
C VAL A 231 -5.28 15.06 -9.73
N ILE A 232 -6.24 14.46 -9.05
CA ILE A 232 -7.05 13.34 -9.54
C ILE A 232 -8.49 13.82 -9.69
N THR A 233 -9.07 13.70 -10.89
CA THR A 233 -10.51 13.96 -11.07
C THR A 233 -11.36 12.91 -10.36
N ASP A 234 -12.56 13.28 -9.91
CA ASP A 234 -13.45 12.35 -9.19
C ASP A 234 -13.86 11.13 -10.03
N ASP A 235 -13.98 11.29 -11.35
CA ASP A 235 -14.23 10.18 -12.28
C ASP A 235 -13.03 9.23 -12.38
N TRP A 236 -11.80 9.77 -12.39
CA TRP A 236 -10.61 8.94 -12.36
C TRP A 236 -10.50 8.17 -11.03
N PHE A 237 -10.84 8.83 -9.92
CA PHE A 237 -10.92 8.18 -8.61
C PHE A 237 -11.85 6.96 -8.68
N ASN A 238 -13.04 7.09 -9.27
CA ASN A 238 -13.96 5.94 -9.46
C ASN A 238 -13.30 4.75 -10.14
N GLU A 239 -12.63 5.02 -11.26
CA GLU A 239 -12.15 3.98 -12.16
C GLU A 239 -10.88 3.30 -11.69
N TYR A 240 -9.98 4.02 -11.00
CA TYR A 240 -8.61 3.58 -10.79
C TYR A 240 -8.11 3.65 -9.33
N MET A 241 -8.91 4.15 -8.38
CA MET A 241 -8.59 3.96 -6.95
C MET A 241 -8.88 2.53 -6.50
N PHE A 242 -8.09 1.98 -5.59
CA PHE A 242 -8.33 0.63 -5.03
C PHE A 242 -8.36 0.59 -3.52
N ARG A 243 -7.49 1.33 -2.82
CA ARG A 243 -7.28 1.16 -1.36
C ARG A 243 -7.19 2.48 -0.63
N LEU A 244 -7.72 2.51 0.59
CA LEU A 244 -7.41 3.50 1.61
C LEU A 244 -7.04 2.82 2.94
N ALA A 245 -6.04 3.35 3.64
CA ALA A 245 -5.87 3.07 5.07
C ALA A 245 -6.43 4.23 5.87
N VAL A 246 -7.46 3.94 6.68
CA VAL A 246 -8.30 4.96 7.32
C VAL A 246 -8.37 4.72 8.82
N LYS A 247 -8.42 5.79 9.61
CA LYS A 247 -8.67 5.65 11.06
C LYS A 247 -10.09 5.15 11.30
N LYS A 248 -10.24 4.23 12.26
CA LYS A 248 -11.51 3.62 12.65
C LYS A 248 -12.58 4.65 13.03
N GLU A 249 -12.18 5.79 13.61
CA GLU A 249 -13.09 6.86 14.03
C GLU A 249 -13.89 7.50 12.88
N PHE A 250 -13.41 7.39 11.63
CA PHE A 250 -14.14 7.91 10.48
C PHE A 250 -15.22 6.97 10.00
N LEU A 251 -15.20 5.70 10.40
CA LEU A 251 -16.21 4.71 10.04
C LEU A 251 -17.38 4.77 11.02
N ASP A 252 -18.58 4.50 10.52
CA ASP A 252 -19.73 4.29 11.39
C ASP A 252 -19.68 2.91 12.07
N THR A 253 -20.48 2.74 13.13
CA THR A 253 -20.52 1.49 13.90
C THR A 253 -20.87 0.27 13.03
N LYS A 254 -21.80 0.44 12.08
CA LYS A 254 -22.23 -0.65 11.18
C LYS A 254 -21.08 -1.14 10.31
N THR A 255 -20.28 -0.22 9.78
CA THR A 255 -19.11 -0.52 8.95
C THR A 255 -17.99 -1.15 9.79
N LEU A 256 -17.76 -0.64 11.01
CA LEU A 256 -16.79 -1.22 11.94
C LEU A 256 -17.14 -2.65 12.36
N ASP A 257 -18.43 -2.95 12.52
CA ASP A 257 -18.89 -4.30 12.89
C ASP A 257 -18.57 -5.34 11.80
N LEU A 258 -18.43 -4.94 10.53
CA LEU A 258 -18.04 -5.84 9.44
C LEU A 258 -16.62 -6.39 9.61
N PHE A 259 -15.72 -5.67 10.28
CA PHE A 259 -14.37 -6.15 10.60
C PHE A 259 -14.34 -7.20 11.70
N LYS A 260 -15.43 -7.39 12.45
CA LYS A 260 -15.55 -8.44 13.47
C LYS A 260 -15.92 -9.80 12.87
N LEU A 261 -16.41 -9.80 11.62
CA LEU A 261 -16.74 -11.02 10.89
C LEU A 261 -15.48 -11.73 10.40
N SER A 262 -15.51 -13.05 10.32
CA SER A 262 -14.42 -13.82 9.73
C SER A 262 -14.21 -13.41 8.26
N PRO A 263 -12.99 -13.01 7.86
CA PRO A 263 -12.71 -12.64 6.47
C PRO A 263 -12.87 -13.82 5.51
N ILE A 264 -13.34 -13.53 4.30
CA ILE A 264 -13.33 -14.48 3.18
C ILE A 264 -11.89 -14.61 2.70
N LYS A 265 -11.36 -15.84 2.69
CA LYS A 265 -9.99 -16.12 2.23
C LYS A 265 -9.90 -16.01 0.70
N LEU A 266 -8.88 -15.30 0.25
CA LEU A 266 -8.49 -15.14 -1.14
C LEU A 266 -7.14 -15.83 -1.37
N PRO A 267 -6.91 -16.41 -2.55
CA PRO A 267 -5.64 -17.06 -2.85
C PRO A 267 -4.48 -16.05 -2.93
N PRO A 268 -3.22 -16.48 -2.77
CA PRO A 268 -2.05 -15.59 -2.87
C PRO A 268 -1.82 -15.01 -4.28
N TRP A 269 -2.49 -15.53 -5.31
CA TRP A 269 -2.42 -15.06 -6.71
C TRP A 269 -3.68 -14.27 -7.12
N ASP A 270 -4.42 -13.73 -6.15
CA ASP A 270 -5.65 -13.00 -6.43
C ASP A 270 -5.40 -11.82 -7.39
N PRO A 271 -6.25 -11.63 -8.43
CA PRO A 271 -5.97 -10.69 -9.53
C PRO A 271 -5.88 -9.22 -9.12
N MET A 272 -6.38 -8.86 -7.93
CA MET A 272 -6.21 -7.53 -7.36
C MET A 272 -4.75 -7.23 -6.98
N PHE A 273 -3.91 -8.27 -6.91
CA PHE A 273 -2.53 -8.21 -6.46
C PHE A 273 -1.63 -8.88 -7.49
N GLN A 274 -1.27 -8.12 -8.54
CA GLN A 274 -0.05 -8.42 -9.27
C GLN A 274 1.15 -8.11 -8.38
N GLN A 275 2.22 -8.90 -8.50
CA GLN A 275 3.51 -8.46 -7.97
C GLN A 275 3.86 -7.14 -8.66
N ASP A 276 4.22 -6.12 -7.87
CA ASP A 276 4.84 -4.91 -8.40
C ASP A 276 6.08 -5.38 -9.19
N GLU A 277 6.03 -5.33 -10.53
CA GLU A 277 7.18 -5.66 -11.39
C GLU A 277 8.26 -4.57 -11.34
#